data_AF-A0A2Z6BDK5-F1
#
_entry.id   AF-A0A2Z6BDK5-F1
#
_cell.length_a   1.000
_cell.length_b   1.000
_cell.length_c   1.000
_cell.angle_alpha   90.00
_cell.angle_beta   90.00
_cell.angle_gamma   90.00
#
_symmetry.space_group_name_H-M   'P 1'
#
loop_
_entity.id
_entity.type
_entity.pdbx_description
1 polymer ?
#
loop_
_entity_poly.entity_id
_entity_poly.type
_entity_poly.pdbx_seq_one_letter_code
_entity_poly.pdbx_strand_id
1 'polypeptide(L)'
;MSIEEVKETKLLLVGGTGDGKSSLGNFILKSNKFDVTDDVNSKTQKTSGFYGEGNRSDVFVIDTPGFYDSEGIEKDNEHIEQMVEYIKNIKGVQAIVIVLNYNNKKLSSAVKTMIEIICNIFPIYDFWKHVCVVWTMCYNYTPLKKLKQTINTKKKLYYKELSQFAREITGDLKIVLPMYCVDSVPDEDFDNSRSENEIKDLLTWVHCLKPISVDKITVTDATYKCITKEEKENTTIKEIKDDFIKLEIDLSRREKKIGYRGEVSYSDWEKVNSKIVLKPIPDQYSNTSKEGFEKLLNEVGDSMFGFIMDGVVTQDRLMY
;
A
#
# COMPACT_ATOMS: atom_id res chain seq x y z
N MET A 1 11.69 -32.43 -29.20
CA MET A 1 11.19 -32.26 -27.83
C MET A 1 11.20 -30.78 -27.53
N SER A 2 10.02 -30.17 -27.46
CA SER A 2 9.88 -28.83 -26.88
C SER A 2 10.39 -28.91 -25.45
N ILE A 3 11.37 -28.07 -25.10
CA ILE A 3 11.73 -27.84 -23.71
C ILE A 3 10.46 -27.31 -23.07
N GLU A 4 9.78 -28.12 -22.26
CA GLU A 4 8.72 -27.59 -21.39
C GLU A 4 9.39 -26.49 -20.56
N GLU A 5 8.95 -25.25 -20.77
CA GLU A 5 9.33 -24.13 -19.92
C GLU A 5 9.00 -24.54 -18.48
N VAL A 6 10.03 -24.78 -17.67
CA VAL A 6 9.83 -25.12 -16.26
C VAL A 6 9.08 -23.94 -15.64
N LYS A 7 7.84 -24.18 -15.23
CA LYS A 7 6.95 -23.14 -14.69
C LYS A 7 7.53 -22.65 -13.36
N GLU A 8 8.29 -21.56 -13.43
CA GLU A 8 8.88 -20.91 -12.27
C GLU A 8 7.81 -20.53 -11.24
N THR A 9 8.10 -20.71 -9.96
CA THR A 9 7.21 -20.36 -8.84
C THR A 9 7.81 -19.25 -8.00
N LYS A 10 7.17 -18.06 -7.98
CA LYS A 10 7.68 -16.86 -7.29
C LYS A 10 6.87 -16.56 -6.04
N LEU A 11 7.57 -16.46 -4.91
CA LEU A 11 7.02 -16.18 -3.58
C LEU A 11 7.53 -14.82 -3.11
N LEU A 12 6.62 -13.95 -2.65
CA LEU A 12 6.98 -12.69 -2.00
C LEU A 12 6.78 -12.82 -0.49
N LEU A 13 7.86 -12.68 0.29
CA LEU A 13 7.79 -12.74 1.75
C LEU A 13 7.55 -11.34 2.33
N VAL A 14 6.53 -11.19 3.17
CA VAL A 14 6.19 -9.93 3.84
C VAL A 14 5.97 -10.17 5.33
N GLY A 15 6.35 -9.24 6.19
CA GLY A 15 6.39 -9.48 7.64
C GLY A 15 7.27 -8.46 8.36
N GLY A 16 7.10 -8.32 9.68
CA GLY A 16 7.87 -7.38 10.50
C GLY A 16 9.38 -7.67 10.53
N THR A 17 10.15 -6.71 11.03
CA THR A 17 11.55 -6.95 11.42
C THR A 17 11.57 -8.05 12.49
N GLY A 18 12.47 -9.04 12.34
CA GLY A 18 12.59 -10.15 13.28
C GLY A 18 11.52 -11.26 13.17
N ASP A 19 10.56 -11.16 12.23
CA ASP A 19 9.59 -12.24 11.99
C ASP A 19 10.21 -13.45 11.25
N GLY A 20 11.50 -13.39 10.87
CA GLY A 20 12.23 -14.52 10.30
C GLY A 20 12.01 -14.74 8.79
N LYS A 21 11.75 -13.68 8.02
CA LYS A 21 11.54 -13.73 6.57
C LYS A 21 12.76 -14.32 5.84
N SER A 22 13.95 -13.75 6.06
CA SER A 22 15.19 -14.20 5.43
C SER A 22 15.53 -15.65 5.77
N SER A 23 15.38 -16.05 7.04
CA SER A 23 15.55 -17.45 7.47
C SER A 23 14.55 -18.39 6.82
N LEU A 24 13.27 -17.99 6.76
CA LEU A 24 12.25 -18.75 6.05
C LEU A 24 12.57 -18.86 4.55
N GLY A 25 13.05 -17.78 3.93
CA GLY A 25 13.50 -17.77 2.55
C GLY A 25 14.60 -18.80 2.32
N ASN A 26 15.66 -18.78 3.13
CA ASN A 26 16.73 -19.77 3.04
C ASN A 26 16.21 -21.21 3.22
N PHE A 27 15.33 -21.42 4.20
CA PHE A 27 14.70 -22.71 4.44
C PHE A 27 13.86 -23.18 3.26
N ILE A 28 13.08 -22.29 2.62
CA ILE A 28 12.33 -22.57 1.39
C ILE A 28 13.28 -22.86 0.22
N LEU A 29 14.37 -22.13 0.08
CA LEU A 29 15.30 -22.31 -1.03
C LEU A 29 16.22 -23.52 -0.89
N LYS A 30 16.31 -24.12 0.32
CA LYS A 30 17.34 -25.11 0.69
C LYS A 30 18.76 -24.59 0.48
N SER A 31 18.95 -23.28 0.64
CA SER A 31 20.22 -22.60 0.40
C SER A 31 20.30 -21.33 1.25
N ASN A 32 21.47 -21.04 1.81
CA ASN A 32 21.70 -19.86 2.66
C ASN A 32 22.13 -18.67 1.79
N LYS A 33 21.17 -18.06 1.09
CA LYS A 33 21.41 -16.93 0.16
C LYS A 33 21.03 -15.57 0.73
N PHE A 34 20.04 -15.54 1.62
CA PHE A 34 19.69 -14.33 2.38
C PHE A 34 20.54 -14.25 3.64
N ASP A 35 21.04 -13.07 3.96
CA ASP A 35 21.76 -12.83 5.20
C ASP A 35 20.79 -12.86 6.40
N VAL A 36 21.15 -13.59 7.45
CA VAL A 36 20.33 -13.76 8.67
C VAL A 36 21.15 -13.35 9.89
N THR A 37 20.59 -12.50 10.75
CA THR A 37 21.16 -12.20 12.08
C THR A 37 20.09 -11.95 13.13
N ASP A 38 20.46 -12.17 14.39
CA ASP A 38 19.64 -11.89 15.57
C ASP A 38 19.72 -10.42 16.06
N ASP A 39 20.44 -9.56 15.33
CA ASP A 39 20.55 -8.13 15.67
C ASP A 39 19.19 -7.43 15.57
N VAL A 40 18.92 -6.53 16.52
CA VAL A 40 17.64 -5.76 16.60
C VAL A 40 17.49 -4.80 15.41
N ASN A 41 18.60 -4.36 14.81
CA ASN A 41 18.59 -3.51 13.63
C ASN A 41 18.39 -4.38 12.38
N SER A 42 17.39 -4.07 11.55
CA SER A 42 17.15 -4.76 10.29
C SER A 42 18.42 -4.79 9.42
N LYS A 43 18.91 -5.97 9.03
CA LYS A 43 20.00 -6.08 8.03
C LYS A 43 19.49 -6.09 6.60
N THR A 44 18.27 -6.58 6.38
CA THR A 44 17.63 -6.53 5.06
C THR A 44 17.19 -5.10 4.78
N GLN A 45 18.09 -4.34 4.16
CA GLN A 45 17.88 -2.96 3.74
C GLN A 45 17.42 -2.86 2.28
N LYS A 46 17.44 -3.98 1.54
CA LYS A 46 17.04 -4.06 0.14
C LYS A 46 16.26 -5.33 -0.13
N THR A 47 15.22 -5.20 -0.94
CA THR A 47 14.49 -6.32 -1.52
C THR A 47 15.42 -7.08 -2.44
N SER A 48 15.48 -8.40 -2.27
CA SER A 48 16.31 -9.30 -3.06
C SER A 48 15.59 -10.62 -3.28
N GLY A 49 16.01 -11.39 -4.27
CA GLY A 49 15.39 -12.66 -4.55
C GLY A 49 16.34 -13.65 -5.20
N PHE A 50 16.14 -14.92 -4.89
CA PHE A 50 17.02 -16.00 -5.30
C PHE A 50 16.25 -17.28 -5.64
N TYR A 51 16.82 -18.08 -6.53
CA TYR A 51 16.34 -19.43 -6.84
C TYR A 51 16.83 -20.46 -5.82
N GLY A 52 16.05 -21.51 -5.63
CA GLY A 52 16.40 -22.61 -4.73
C GLY A 52 17.38 -23.58 -5.34
N GLU A 53 17.66 -24.64 -4.61
CA GLU A 53 18.57 -25.72 -5.03
C GLU A 53 17.86 -27.06 -5.13
N GLY A 54 18.44 -27.97 -5.92
CA GLY A 54 17.94 -29.32 -6.12
C GLY A 54 16.48 -29.34 -6.57
N ASN A 55 15.63 -30.00 -5.79
CA ASN A 55 14.20 -30.15 -6.07
C ASN A 55 13.36 -28.88 -5.85
N ARG A 56 14.00 -27.74 -5.57
CA ARG A 56 13.38 -26.41 -5.44
C ARG A 56 14.04 -25.37 -6.36
N SER A 57 14.75 -25.83 -7.38
CA SER A 57 15.43 -24.96 -8.36
C SER A 57 14.49 -24.12 -9.21
N ASP A 58 13.21 -24.50 -9.31
CA ASP A 58 12.12 -23.76 -9.94
C ASP A 58 11.45 -22.73 -9.00
N VAL A 59 11.79 -22.76 -7.70
CA VAL A 59 11.24 -21.84 -6.70
C VAL A 59 12.14 -20.62 -6.58
N PHE A 60 11.55 -19.44 -6.75
CA PHE A 60 12.17 -18.15 -6.54
C PHE A 60 11.52 -17.46 -5.35
N VAL A 61 12.31 -17.09 -4.35
CA VAL A 61 11.81 -16.38 -3.17
C VAL A 61 12.32 -14.95 -3.23
N ILE A 62 11.43 -13.99 -2.95
CA ILE A 62 11.71 -12.58 -2.81
C ILE A 62 11.59 -12.23 -1.33
N ASP A 63 12.68 -11.81 -0.71
CA ASP A 63 12.71 -11.29 0.66
C ASP A 63 12.64 -9.77 0.62
N THR A 64 11.77 -9.18 1.46
CA THR A 64 11.57 -7.73 1.55
C THR A 64 12.14 -7.19 2.86
N PRO A 65 12.53 -5.90 2.90
CA PRO A 65 12.82 -5.22 4.16
C PRO A 65 11.65 -5.30 5.15
N GLY A 66 11.98 -5.18 6.43
CA GLY A 66 11.00 -4.72 7.43
C GLY A 66 10.68 -3.24 7.17
N PHE A 67 9.42 -2.86 7.39
CA PHE A 67 8.94 -1.49 7.34
C PHE A 67 8.45 -1.12 8.73
N TYR A 68 8.40 0.18 9.01
CA TYR A 68 7.99 0.73 10.28
C TYR A 68 8.93 0.37 11.44
N ASP A 69 10.22 0.27 11.11
CA ASP A 69 11.27 0.22 12.12
C ASP A 69 11.47 1.63 12.72
N SER A 70 12.32 1.71 13.74
CA SER A 70 12.68 2.93 14.49
C SER A 70 13.37 4.04 13.67
N GLU A 71 13.56 3.84 12.36
CA GLU A 71 14.40 4.68 11.48
C GLU A 71 13.65 5.79 10.74
N GLY A 72 12.31 5.83 10.81
CA GLY A 72 11.48 6.97 10.36
C GLY A 72 10.81 6.80 8.99
N ILE A 73 10.00 7.80 8.61
CA ILE A 73 9.11 7.76 7.44
C ILE A 73 9.89 7.77 6.12
N GLU A 74 10.94 8.59 6.03
CA GLU A 74 11.74 8.74 4.80
C GLU A 74 12.35 7.40 4.38
N LYS A 75 12.92 6.67 5.34
CA LYS A 75 13.53 5.36 5.08
C LYS A 75 12.50 4.29 4.75
N ASP A 76 11.32 4.33 5.39
CA ASP A 76 10.21 3.46 5.00
C ASP A 76 9.82 3.71 3.53
N ASN A 77 9.72 4.97 3.11
CA ASN A 77 9.39 5.34 1.73
C ASN A 77 10.46 4.85 0.74
N GLU A 78 11.74 5.03 1.05
CA GLU A 78 12.85 4.50 0.23
C GLU A 78 12.76 2.98 0.07
N HIS A 79 12.50 2.25 1.17
CA HIS A 79 12.32 0.81 1.11
C HIS A 79 11.08 0.42 0.28
N ILE A 80 10.00 1.22 0.34
CA ILE A 80 8.76 0.93 -0.41
C ILE A 80 9.04 1.10 -1.89
N GLU A 81 9.64 2.21 -2.29
CA GLU A 81 10.02 2.49 -3.67
C GLU A 81 10.96 1.41 -4.22
N GLN A 82 12.00 1.04 -3.45
CA GLN A 82 12.94 0.01 -3.84
C GLN A 82 12.26 -1.36 -4.01
N MET A 83 11.34 -1.72 -3.12
CA MET A 83 10.59 -2.97 -3.20
C MET A 83 9.67 -2.99 -4.42
N VAL A 84 8.94 -1.89 -4.66
CA VAL A 84 8.03 -1.74 -5.80
C VAL A 84 8.80 -1.86 -7.11
N GLU A 85 9.92 -1.16 -7.23
CA GLU A 85 10.78 -1.20 -8.42
C GLU A 85 11.33 -2.60 -8.65
N TYR A 86 11.77 -3.29 -7.60
CA TYR A 86 12.21 -4.67 -7.70
C TYR A 86 11.10 -5.59 -8.22
N ILE A 87 9.90 -5.51 -7.63
CA ILE A 87 8.75 -6.35 -7.99
C ILE A 87 8.29 -6.10 -9.44
N LYS A 88 8.27 -4.85 -9.90
CA LYS A 88 7.89 -4.49 -11.29
C LYS A 88 8.79 -5.16 -12.34
N ASN A 89 10.07 -5.37 -12.01
CA ASN A 89 11.03 -5.98 -12.91
C ASN A 89 10.97 -7.52 -12.92
N ILE A 90 10.05 -8.13 -12.18
CA ILE A 90 9.86 -9.59 -12.12
C ILE A 90 8.66 -10.00 -12.95
N LYS A 91 8.77 -11.12 -13.67
CA LYS A 91 7.66 -11.72 -14.44
C LYS A 91 6.61 -12.40 -13.53
N GLY A 92 5.87 -11.60 -12.77
CA GLY A 92 4.76 -12.02 -11.92
C GLY A 92 5.14 -12.64 -10.56
N VAL A 93 4.17 -12.68 -9.65
CA VAL A 93 4.29 -13.32 -8.33
C VAL A 93 3.12 -14.26 -8.12
N GLN A 94 3.34 -15.50 -7.67
CA GLN A 94 2.27 -16.47 -7.47
C GLN A 94 1.64 -16.34 -6.09
N ALA A 95 2.45 -16.17 -5.05
CA ALA A 95 1.95 -16.07 -3.69
C ALA A 95 2.68 -15.00 -2.88
N ILE A 96 1.93 -14.39 -1.99
CA ILE A 96 2.37 -13.46 -0.97
C ILE A 96 2.31 -14.20 0.36
N VAL A 97 3.45 -14.35 1.01
CA VAL A 97 3.62 -15.11 2.24
C VAL A 97 3.75 -14.13 3.39
N ILE A 98 2.71 -14.03 4.22
CA ILE A 98 2.76 -13.26 5.47
C ILE A 98 3.55 -14.09 6.49
N VAL A 99 4.74 -13.64 6.83
CA VAL A 99 5.64 -14.26 7.80
C VAL A 99 5.37 -13.68 9.18
N LEU A 100 5.02 -14.53 10.14
CA LEU A 100 4.71 -14.12 11.51
C LEU A 100 5.53 -14.93 12.50
N ASN A 101 6.14 -14.27 13.49
CA ASN A 101 6.78 -14.96 14.58
C ASN A 101 5.74 -15.71 15.45
N TYR A 102 5.91 -17.03 15.61
CA TYR A 102 5.06 -17.87 16.46
C TYR A 102 5.00 -17.39 17.91
N ASN A 103 5.97 -16.64 18.41
CA ASN A 103 5.97 -16.17 19.79
C ASN A 103 5.17 -14.86 19.97
N ASN A 104 4.89 -14.13 18.89
CA ASN A 104 4.15 -12.87 18.94
C ASN A 104 2.68 -13.08 19.33
N LYS A 105 2.19 -12.27 20.28
CA LYS A 105 0.82 -12.38 20.81
C LYS A 105 -0.23 -11.66 19.96
N LYS A 106 0.18 -10.69 19.14
CA LYS A 106 -0.70 -9.83 18.33
C LYS A 106 -0.07 -9.59 16.96
N LEU A 107 -0.91 -9.37 15.95
CA LEU A 107 -0.47 -8.88 14.65
C LEU A 107 0.03 -7.44 14.81
N SER A 108 1.24 -7.15 14.33
CA SER A 108 1.79 -5.80 14.42
C SER A 108 1.14 -4.88 13.37
N SER A 109 1.09 -3.58 13.68
CA SER A 109 0.65 -2.57 12.72
C SER A 109 1.55 -2.55 11.48
N ALA A 110 2.87 -2.74 11.66
CA ALA A 110 3.84 -2.85 10.57
C ALA A 110 3.44 -3.93 9.54
N VAL A 111 3.05 -5.11 10.00
CA VAL A 111 2.59 -6.18 9.10
C VAL A 111 1.30 -5.80 8.37
N LYS A 112 0.33 -5.18 9.06
CA LYS A 112 -0.90 -4.69 8.40
C LYS A 112 -0.60 -3.67 7.32
N THR A 113 0.27 -2.71 7.61
CA THR A 113 0.68 -1.72 6.63
C THR A 113 1.37 -2.36 5.43
N MET A 114 2.26 -3.33 5.64
CA MET A 114 2.87 -4.08 4.51
C MET A 114 1.83 -4.76 3.63
N ILE A 115 0.84 -5.41 4.24
CA ILE A 115 -0.25 -6.04 3.50
C ILE A 115 -1.00 -4.99 2.68
N GLU A 116 -1.28 -3.82 3.26
CA GLU A 116 -1.96 -2.72 2.57
C GLU A 116 -1.13 -2.16 1.40
N ILE A 117 0.17 -1.93 1.60
CA ILE A 117 1.11 -1.49 0.56
C ILE A 117 1.11 -2.49 -0.60
N ILE A 118 1.27 -3.78 -0.31
CA ILE A 118 1.32 -4.84 -1.33
C ILE A 118 -0.03 -4.99 -2.03
N CYS A 119 -1.15 -4.80 -1.33
CA CYS A 119 -2.48 -4.77 -1.92
C CYS A 119 -2.65 -3.57 -2.88
N ASN A 120 -2.11 -2.40 -2.53
CA ASN A 120 -2.15 -1.22 -3.40
C ASN A 120 -1.24 -1.36 -4.62
N ILE A 121 -0.10 -2.05 -4.47
CA ILE A 121 0.82 -2.36 -5.58
C ILE A 121 0.18 -3.36 -6.54
N PHE A 122 -0.51 -4.39 -6.01
CA PHE A 122 -1.24 -5.39 -6.78
C PHE A 122 -2.75 -5.21 -6.64
N PRO A 123 -3.37 -4.21 -7.30
CA PRO A 123 -4.80 -3.93 -7.18
C PRO A 123 -5.63 -4.95 -7.98
N ILE A 124 -5.57 -6.21 -7.56
CA ILE A 124 -6.30 -7.34 -8.13
C ILE A 124 -7.49 -7.70 -7.24
N TYR A 125 -8.62 -8.02 -7.88
CA TYR A 125 -9.86 -8.34 -7.18
C TYR A 125 -9.71 -9.54 -6.24
N ASP A 126 -8.91 -10.54 -6.60
CA ASP A 126 -8.73 -11.76 -5.83
C ASP A 126 -7.38 -11.85 -5.11
N PHE A 127 -6.85 -10.71 -4.68
CA PHE A 127 -5.62 -10.57 -3.90
C PHE A 127 -5.45 -11.67 -2.83
N TRP A 128 -6.44 -11.84 -1.95
CA TRP A 128 -6.37 -12.80 -0.85
C TRP A 128 -6.31 -14.27 -1.25
N LYS A 129 -6.63 -14.63 -2.51
CA LYS A 129 -6.41 -16.00 -3.01
C LYS A 129 -4.93 -16.32 -3.20
N HIS A 130 -4.08 -15.30 -3.27
CA HIS A 130 -2.63 -15.43 -3.38
C HIS A 130 -1.92 -15.31 -2.03
N VAL A 131 -2.66 -15.12 -0.94
CA VAL A 131 -2.07 -14.84 0.38
C VAL A 131 -2.11 -16.09 1.26
N CYS A 132 -0.98 -16.42 1.88
CA CYS A 132 -0.91 -17.40 2.96
C CYS A 132 -0.13 -16.85 4.16
N VAL A 133 -0.24 -17.54 5.30
CA VAL A 133 0.52 -17.22 6.52
C VAL A 133 1.53 -18.32 6.82
N VAL A 134 2.76 -17.95 7.15
CA VAL A 134 3.75 -18.87 7.71
C VAL A 134 4.15 -18.39 9.10
N TRP A 135 3.89 -19.23 10.10
CA TRP A 135 4.34 -19.04 11.48
C TRP A 135 5.77 -19.56 11.62
N THR A 136 6.74 -18.67 11.76
CA THR A 136 8.17 -19.01 11.98
C THR A 136 8.44 -19.25 13.47
N MET A 137 9.64 -19.73 13.83
CA MET A 137 10.01 -20.07 15.21
C MET A 137 9.09 -21.11 15.86
N CYS A 138 8.50 -21.99 15.05
CA CYS A 138 7.74 -23.14 15.52
C CYS A 138 8.71 -24.29 15.87
N TYR A 139 9.57 -24.07 16.86
CA TYR A 139 10.78 -24.87 17.10
C TYR A 139 10.56 -26.38 17.03
N ASN A 140 11.45 -27.10 16.33
CA ASN A 140 11.39 -28.54 16.08
C ASN A 140 11.38 -29.39 17.36
N TYR A 141 12.00 -28.91 18.44
CA TYR A 141 11.93 -29.52 19.76
C TYR A 141 10.62 -29.24 20.53
N THR A 142 9.72 -28.40 20.03
CA THR A 142 8.43 -28.13 20.69
C THR A 142 7.49 -29.33 20.52
N PRO A 143 6.93 -29.90 21.62
CA PRO A 143 6.01 -31.02 21.51
C PRO A 143 4.80 -30.70 20.62
N LEU A 144 4.53 -31.58 19.63
CA LEU A 144 3.50 -31.34 18.61
C LEU A 144 2.12 -31.02 19.20
N LYS A 145 1.75 -31.66 20.31
CA LYS A 145 0.49 -31.39 21.02
C LYS A 145 0.40 -29.95 21.51
N LYS A 146 1.49 -29.42 22.07
CA LYS A 146 1.60 -28.03 22.55
C LYS A 146 1.56 -27.05 21.38
N LEU A 147 2.32 -27.33 20.33
CA LEU A 147 2.32 -26.52 19.10
C LEU A 147 0.91 -26.41 18.50
N LYS A 148 0.24 -27.55 18.27
CA LYS A 148 -1.12 -27.61 17.71
C LYS A 148 -2.14 -26.84 18.57
N GLN A 149 -2.07 -26.98 19.89
CA GLN A 149 -2.98 -26.27 20.80
C GLN A 149 -2.81 -24.74 20.72
N THR A 150 -1.56 -24.26 20.74
CA THR A 150 -1.27 -22.83 20.63
C THR A 150 -1.67 -22.27 19.28
N ILE A 151 -1.27 -22.95 18.19
CA ILE A 151 -1.59 -22.56 16.82
C ILE A 151 -3.10 -22.50 16.61
N ASN A 152 -3.88 -23.48 17.06
CA ASN A 152 -5.33 -23.45 16.90
C ASN A 152 -5.99 -22.22 17.56
N THR A 153 -5.47 -21.80 18.71
CA THR A 153 -5.93 -20.57 19.38
C THR A 153 -5.51 -19.33 18.58
N LYS A 154 -4.26 -19.26 18.13
CA LYS A 154 -3.74 -18.14 17.35
C LYS A 154 -4.40 -17.99 15.99
N LYS A 155 -4.62 -19.09 15.27
CA LYS A 155 -5.32 -19.13 13.98
C LYS A 155 -6.68 -18.43 14.09
N LYS A 156 -7.47 -18.72 15.13
CA LYS A 156 -8.77 -18.07 15.35
C LYS A 156 -8.64 -16.55 15.59
N LEU A 157 -7.70 -16.14 16.43
CA LEU A 157 -7.49 -14.74 16.78
C LEU A 157 -7.01 -13.91 15.56
N TYR A 158 -5.96 -14.38 14.90
CA TYR A 158 -5.38 -13.68 13.75
C TYR A 158 -6.28 -13.74 12.53
N TYR A 159 -7.01 -14.85 12.31
CA TYR A 159 -8.00 -14.91 11.24
C TYR A 159 -9.11 -13.88 11.44
N LYS A 160 -9.59 -13.68 12.68
CA LYS A 160 -10.59 -12.63 12.97
C LYS A 160 -10.04 -11.25 12.63
N GLU A 161 -8.82 -10.95 13.07
CA GLU A 161 -8.16 -9.67 12.83
C GLU A 161 -7.87 -9.42 11.34
N LEU A 162 -7.32 -10.41 10.63
CA LEU A 162 -7.04 -10.35 9.19
C LEU A 162 -8.33 -10.28 8.36
N SER A 163 -9.40 -10.99 8.75
CA SER A 163 -10.68 -10.92 8.03
C SER A 163 -11.35 -9.56 8.18
N GLN A 164 -11.26 -8.95 9.36
CA GLN A 164 -11.74 -7.58 9.54
C GLN A 164 -10.92 -6.62 8.68
N PHE A 165 -9.59 -6.76 8.70
CA PHE A 165 -8.71 -5.92 7.92
C PHE A 165 -8.94 -6.07 6.41
N ALA A 166 -9.10 -7.29 5.91
CA ALA A 166 -9.47 -7.56 4.51
C ALA A 166 -10.78 -6.89 4.10
N ARG A 167 -11.77 -6.85 5.00
CA ARG A 167 -13.02 -6.12 4.73
C ARG A 167 -12.77 -4.62 4.59
N GLU A 168 -11.86 -4.06 5.39
CA GLU A 168 -11.54 -2.62 5.40
C GLU A 168 -10.76 -2.21 4.15
N ILE A 169 -9.76 -2.98 3.73
CA ILE A 169 -8.86 -2.58 2.62
C ILE A 169 -9.28 -3.07 1.24
N THR A 170 -10.00 -4.20 1.16
CA THR A 170 -10.38 -4.85 -0.11
C THR A 170 -11.88 -5.11 -0.24
N GLY A 171 -12.66 -4.90 0.82
CA GLY A 171 -14.10 -5.17 0.82
C GLY A 171 -14.48 -6.66 0.95
N ASP A 172 -13.51 -7.56 1.10
CA ASP A 172 -13.75 -9.00 1.22
C ASP A 172 -14.50 -9.36 2.51
N LEU A 173 -15.70 -9.93 2.34
CA LEU A 173 -16.52 -10.38 3.48
C LEU A 173 -15.99 -11.66 4.11
N LYS A 174 -15.25 -12.47 3.35
CA LYS A 174 -14.67 -13.74 3.77
C LYS A 174 -13.41 -14.03 2.95
N ILE A 175 -12.31 -14.28 3.64
CA ILE A 175 -11.04 -14.71 3.06
C ILE A 175 -10.76 -16.17 3.43
N VAL A 176 -9.92 -16.86 2.65
CA VAL A 176 -9.44 -18.20 2.99
C VAL A 176 -7.92 -18.15 2.93
N LEU A 177 -7.28 -18.34 4.08
CA LEU A 177 -5.82 -18.23 4.22
C LEU A 177 -5.25 -19.59 4.60
N PRO A 178 -4.45 -20.25 3.74
CA PRO A 178 -3.58 -21.33 4.15
C PRO A 178 -2.61 -20.84 5.24
N MET A 179 -2.38 -21.66 6.26
CA MET A 179 -1.54 -21.28 7.39
C MET A 179 -0.61 -22.43 7.80
N TYR A 180 0.68 -22.21 7.66
CA TYR A 180 1.75 -23.19 7.85
C TYR A 180 2.60 -22.86 9.07
N CYS A 181 3.19 -23.87 9.71
CA CYS A 181 4.00 -23.69 10.93
C CYS A 181 5.40 -24.25 10.72
N VAL A 182 6.43 -23.41 10.73
CA VAL A 182 7.77 -23.78 10.27
C VAL A 182 8.79 -23.38 11.33
N ASP A 183 9.70 -24.31 11.62
CA ASP A 183 11.01 -23.97 12.17
C ASP A 183 12.00 -23.83 11.02
N SER A 184 12.36 -22.59 10.69
CA SER A 184 13.25 -22.27 9.58
C SER A 184 14.73 -22.26 9.98
N VAL A 185 15.02 -22.35 11.28
CA VAL A 185 16.38 -22.46 11.84
C VAL A 185 16.38 -23.59 12.86
N PRO A 186 16.18 -24.85 12.41
CA PRO A 186 16.04 -25.97 13.33
C PRO A 186 17.32 -26.26 14.10
N ASP A 187 17.14 -26.74 15.33
CA ASP A 187 18.20 -27.39 16.07
C ASP A 187 18.53 -28.74 15.41
N GLU A 188 19.80 -28.97 15.09
CA GLU A 188 20.26 -30.16 14.35
C GLU A 188 20.01 -31.48 15.11
N ASP A 189 19.88 -31.42 16.44
CA ASP A 189 19.65 -32.61 17.28
C ASP A 189 18.20 -33.13 17.21
N PHE A 190 17.29 -32.37 16.59
CA PHE A 190 15.86 -32.70 16.56
C PHE A 190 15.32 -32.82 15.13
N ASP A 191 14.42 -33.78 14.92
CA ASP A 191 13.76 -33.98 13.63
C ASP A 191 12.91 -32.78 13.21
N ASN A 192 13.26 -32.15 12.08
CA ASN A 192 12.51 -31.05 11.49
C ASN A 192 11.68 -31.47 10.25
N SER A 193 11.44 -32.77 10.03
CA SER A 193 10.63 -33.30 8.92
C SER A 193 9.24 -32.67 8.85
N ARG A 194 8.68 -32.29 10.01
CA ARG A 194 7.42 -31.55 10.13
C ARG A 194 7.43 -30.25 9.32
N SER A 195 8.45 -29.42 9.51
CA SER A 195 8.57 -28.12 8.85
C SER A 195 8.84 -28.29 7.35
N GLU A 196 9.63 -29.29 6.97
CA GLU A 196 9.85 -29.64 5.55
C GLU A 196 8.54 -30.04 4.86
N ASN A 197 7.68 -30.82 5.54
CA ASN A 197 6.37 -31.20 5.01
C ASN A 197 5.43 -30.00 4.89
N GLU A 198 5.43 -29.08 5.87
CA GLU A 198 4.65 -27.83 5.80
C GLU A 198 5.06 -26.96 4.59
N ILE A 199 6.36 -26.88 4.28
CA ILE A 199 6.84 -26.18 3.07
C ILE A 199 6.46 -26.91 1.78
N LYS A 200 6.48 -28.24 1.75
CA LYS A 200 6.00 -29.00 0.59
C LYS A 200 4.51 -28.76 0.34
N ASP A 201 3.71 -28.71 1.38
CA ASP A 201 2.27 -28.41 1.28
C ASP A 201 2.03 -26.96 0.81
N LEU A 202 2.84 -26.01 1.30
CA LEU A 202 2.84 -24.63 0.82
C LEU A 202 3.14 -24.58 -0.69
N LEU A 203 4.26 -25.16 -1.12
CA LEU A 203 4.66 -25.12 -2.54
C LEU A 203 3.62 -25.81 -3.43
N THR A 204 3.06 -26.93 -2.99
CA THR A 204 1.98 -27.64 -3.71
C THR A 204 0.77 -26.73 -3.95
N TRP A 205 0.37 -25.96 -2.93
CA TRP A 205 -0.70 -24.96 -3.08
C TRP A 205 -0.29 -23.85 -4.06
N VAL A 206 0.92 -23.30 -3.94
CA VAL A 206 1.38 -22.20 -4.81
C VAL A 206 1.46 -22.61 -6.27
N HIS A 207 1.89 -23.83 -6.58
CA HIS A 207 1.96 -24.32 -7.97
C HIS A 207 0.59 -24.31 -8.68
N CYS A 208 -0.50 -24.41 -7.91
CA CYS A 208 -1.88 -24.33 -8.41
C CYS A 208 -2.31 -22.90 -8.75
N LEU A 209 -1.58 -21.86 -8.30
CA LEU A 209 -1.92 -20.47 -8.53
C LEU A 209 -1.49 -20.00 -9.92
N LYS A 210 -2.26 -19.06 -10.47
CA LYS A 210 -1.83 -18.26 -11.62
C LYS A 210 -0.94 -17.11 -11.11
N PRO A 211 0.13 -16.72 -11.82
CA PRO A 211 0.89 -15.54 -11.41
C PRO A 211 0.01 -14.29 -11.45
N ILE A 212 0.14 -13.43 -10.44
CA ILE A 212 -0.34 -12.05 -10.47
C ILE A 212 0.49 -11.31 -11.52
N SER A 213 -0.18 -10.74 -12.54
CA SER A 213 0.50 -9.92 -13.55
C SER A 213 0.97 -8.61 -12.92
N VAL A 214 2.25 -8.28 -13.13
CA VAL A 214 2.87 -7.02 -12.71
C VAL A 214 2.58 -5.87 -13.68
N ASP A 215 2.03 -6.16 -14.87
CA ASP A 215 1.77 -5.15 -15.92
C ASP A 215 0.67 -4.16 -15.51
N LYS A 216 -0.15 -4.54 -14.53
CA LYS A 216 -1.22 -3.71 -13.96
C LYS A 216 -0.77 -2.91 -12.73
N ILE A 217 0.49 -3.03 -12.30
CA ILE A 217 1.02 -2.22 -11.20
C ILE A 217 1.01 -0.77 -11.68
N THR A 218 0.11 0.05 -11.12
CA THR A 218 0.07 1.47 -11.44
C THR A 218 1.28 2.15 -10.84
N VAL A 219 1.94 3.03 -11.61
CA VAL A 219 3.08 3.86 -11.15
C VAL A 219 2.62 4.95 -10.17
N THR A 220 1.40 4.84 -9.61
CA THR A 220 0.99 5.64 -8.45
C THR A 220 2.08 5.54 -7.41
N ASP A 221 2.47 6.69 -6.87
CA ASP A 221 3.52 6.82 -5.88
C ASP A 221 3.20 5.91 -4.68
N ALA A 222 3.86 4.75 -4.65
CA ALA A 222 3.53 3.63 -3.78
C ALA A 222 3.79 3.95 -2.30
N THR A 223 4.45 5.08 -2.03
CA THR A 223 4.66 5.65 -0.71
C THR A 223 3.38 6.24 -0.11
N TYR A 224 2.39 6.56 -0.95
CA TYR A 224 1.10 7.09 -0.52
C TYR A 224 0.02 6.02 -0.54
N LYS A 225 -0.74 5.98 0.56
CA LYS A 225 -1.94 5.16 0.70
C LYS A 225 -3.07 5.66 -0.20
N CYS A 226 -3.18 6.99 -0.35
CA CYS A 226 -4.23 7.60 -1.14
C CYS A 226 -3.75 8.94 -1.70
N ILE A 227 -4.06 9.18 -2.98
CA ILE A 227 -3.85 10.47 -3.64
C ILE A 227 -5.19 10.92 -4.21
N THR A 228 -5.69 12.05 -3.72
CA THR A 228 -6.94 12.67 -4.18
C THR A 228 -6.66 14.01 -4.81
N LYS A 229 -7.41 14.37 -5.85
CA LYS A 229 -7.30 15.66 -6.53
C LYS A 229 -8.28 16.65 -5.90
N GLU A 230 -7.76 17.81 -5.51
CA GLU A 230 -8.56 18.95 -5.04
C GLU A 230 -8.55 20.03 -6.13
N GLU A 231 -9.67 20.72 -6.31
CA GLU A 231 -9.83 21.78 -7.29
C GLU A 231 -10.33 23.05 -6.62
N LYS A 232 -9.86 24.19 -7.11
CA LYS A 232 -10.38 25.51 -6.75
C LYS A 232 -10.48 26.38 -7.99
N GLU A 233 -11.45 27.27 -8.00
CA GLU A 233 -11.50 28.37 -8.96
C GLU A 233 -10.90 29.63 -8.31
N ASN A 234 -10.13 30.41 -9.06
CA ASN A 234 -9.74 31.77 -8.66
C ASN A 234 -10.18 32.73 -9.77
N THR A 235 -10.82 33.83 -9.38
CA THR A 235 -11.43 34.81 -10.26
C THR A 235 -10.54 36.03 -10.30
N THR A 236 -10.31 36.56 -11.50
CA THR A 236 -9.60 37.81 -11.70
C THR A 236 -10.46 38.74 -12.55
N ILE A 237 -10.62 39.97 -12.09
CA ILE A 237 -11.33 41.01 -12.84
C ILE A 237 -10.40 41.55 -13.94
N LYS A 238 -10.75 41.29 -15.20
CA LYS A 238 -9.97 41.74 -16.36
C LYS A 238 -10.40 43.11 -16.87
N GLU A 239 -11.70 43.34 -16.90
CA GLU A 239 -12.28 44.54 -17.50
C GLU A 239 -13.63 44.85 -16.85
N ILE A 240 -13.94 46.12 -16.69
CA ILE A 240 -15.24 46.61 -16.22
C ILE A 240 -15.75 47.60 -17.25
N LYS A 241 -16.99 47.42 -17.68
CA LYS A 241 -17.76 48.36 -18.52
C LYS A 241 -19.07 48.69 -17.84
N ASP A 242 -19.76 49.71 -18.34
CA ASP A 242 -21.00 50.24 -17.75
C ASP A 242 -22.04 49.15 -17.45
N ASP A 243 -22.19 48.16 -18.34
CA ASP A 243 -23.22 47.11 -18.21
C ASP A 243 -22.70 45.76 -17.69
N PHE A 244 -21.38 45.52 -17.73
CA PHE A 244 -20.83 44.20 -17.45
C PHE A 244 -19.41 44.21 -16.90
N ILE A 245 -19.10 43.16 -16.13
CA ILE A 245 -17.75 42.83 -15.67
C ILE A 245 -17.23 41.60 -16.42
N LYS A 246 -15.99 41.67 -16.88
CA LYS A 246 -15.28 40.57 -17.52
C LYS A 246 -14.35 39.92 -16.51
N LEU A 247 -14.62 38.65 -16.23
CA LEU A 247 -13.91 37.82 -15.28
C LEU A 247 -13.09 36.77 -16.03
N GLU A 248 -11.85 36.57 -15.61
CA GLU A 248 -11.10 35.35 -15.91
C GLU A 248 -11.23 34.42 -14.70
N ILE A 249 -11.74 33.21 -14.92
CA ILE A 249 -11.89 32.20 -13.88
C ILE A 249 -10.88 31.10 -14.20
N ASP A 250 -9.88 30.99 -13.34
CA ASP A 250 -8.82 30.00 -13.42
C ASP A 250 -9.14 28.79 -12.55
N LEU A 251 -9.26 27.62 -13.17
CA LEU A 251 -9.35 26.35 -12.46
C LEU A 251 -7.94 25.89 -12.12
N SER A 252 -7.64 25.80 -10.83
CA SER A 252 -6.41 25.22 -10.32
C SER A 252 -6.70 23.86 -9.69
N ARG A 253 -5.76 22.93 -9.85
CA ARG A 253 -5.80 21.61 -9.24
C ARG A 253 -4.54 21.36 -8.44
N ARG A 254 -4.65 20.63 -7.33
CA ARG A 254 -3.52 20.07 -6.60
C ARG A 254 -3.81 18.64 -6.19
N GLU A 255 -2.77 17.91 -5.81
CA GLU A 255 -2.89 16.61 -5.18
C GLU A 255 -2.82 16.74 -3.66
N LYS A 256 -3.78 16.14 -2.97
CA LYS A 256 -3.69 15.82 -1.55
C LYS A 256 -3.23 14.37 -1.41
N LYS A 257 -2.10 14.17 -0.76
CA LYS A 257 -1.44 12.87 -0.62
C LYS A 257 -1.47 12.45 0.85
N ILE A 258 -1.96 11.25 1.13
CA ILE A 258 -2.03 10.65 2.46
C ILE A 258 -1.11 9.44 2.48
N GLY A 259 -0.09 9.47 3.33
CA GLY A 259 0.82 8.34 3.52
C GLY A 259 0.27 7.26 4.43
N TYR A 260 0.95 6.12 4.52
CA TYR A 260 0.49 4.98 5.32
C TYR A 260 0.63 5.22 6.84
N ARG A 261 1.37 6.25 7.29
CA ARG A 261 1.40 6.68 8.70
C ARG A 261 0.34 7.72 9.02
N GLY A 262 -0.46 8.15 8.03
CA GLY A 262 -1.52 9.15 8.19
C GLY A 262 -1.04 10.60 8.04
N GLU A 263 0.22 10.80 7.70
CA GLU A 263 0.78 12.08 7.27
C GLU A 263 0.06 12.58 6.01
N VAL A 264 -0.18 13.90 5.96
CA VAL A 264 -0.87 14.56 4.85
C VAL A 264 0.06 15.59 4.24
N SER A 265 0.24 15.52 2.93
CA SER A 265 0.99 16.50 2.14
C SER A 265 0.16 16.97 0.95
N TYR A 266 0.54 18.13 0.41
CA TYR A 266 -0.13 18.74 -0.74
C TYR A 266 0.91 19.08 -1.80
N SER A 267 0.57 18.86 -3.07
CA SER A 267 1.32 19.49 -4.16
C SER A 267 1.02 20.98 -4.22
N ASP A 268 1.84 21.70 -4.97
CA ASP A 268 1.52 23.05 -5.38
C ASP A 268 0.25 23.08 -6.25
N TRP A 269 -0.41 24.22 -6.26
CA TRP A 269 -1.55 24.47 -7.14
C TRP A 269 -1.08 24.69 -8.57
N GLU A 270 -1.60 23.89 -9.49
CA GLU A 270 -1.33 24.02 -10.92
C GLU A 270 -2.58 24.53 -11.64
N LYS A 271 -2.44 25.56 -12.47
CA LYS A 271 -3.52 26.04 -13.34
C LYS A 271 -3.78 24.99 -14.43
N VAL A 272 -4.95 24.36 -14.39
CA VAL A 272 -5.34 23.31 -15.34
C VAL A 272 -6.22 23.82 -16.48
N ASN A 273 -6.99 24.88 -16.23
CA ASN A 273 -7.86 25.49 -17.24
C ASN A 273 -8.14 26.96 -16.90
N SER A 274 -8.62 27.71 -17.87
CA SER A 274 -9.10 29.08 -17.69
C SER A 274 -10.30 29.34 -18.61
N LYS A 275 -11.25 30.12 -18.11
CA LYS A 275 -12.41 30.59 -18.89
C LYS A 275 -12.62 32.08 -18.68
N ILE A 276 -13.07 32.76 -19.73
CA ILE A 276 -13.53 34.14 -19.65
C ILE A 276 -15.06 34.14 -19.53
N VAL A 277 -15.58 34.85 -18.55
CA VAL A 277 -17.02 35.00 -18.30
C VAL A 277 -17.38 36.47 -18.24
N LEU A 278 -18.46 36.84 -18.90
CA LEU A 278 -19.08 38.16 -18.76
C LEU A 278 -20.25 38.03 -17.79
N LYS A 279 -20.29 38.89 -16.77
CA LYS A 279 -21.39 38.97 -15.81
C LYS A 279 -22.00 40.37 -15.85
N PRO A 280 -23.33 40.50 -15.75
CA PRO A 280 -23.95 41.83 -15.64
C PRO A 280 -23.51 42.50 -14.34
N ILE A 281 -23.57 43.84 -14.30
CA ILE A 281 -23.38 44.59 -13.06
C ILE A 281 -24.75 44.88 -12.45
N PRO A 282 -25.08 44.37 -11.25
CA PRO A 282 -26.32 44.72 -10.58
C PRO A 282 -26.39 46.22 -10.26
N ASP A 283 -27.58 46.83 -10.35
CA ASP A 283 -27.78 48.28 -10.16
C ASP A 283 -27.14 48.83 -8.87
N GLN A 284 -27.19 48.06 -7.79
CA GLN A 284 -26.59 48.45 -6.49
C GLN A 284 -25.05 48.61 -6.55
N TYR A 285 -24.40 48.09 -7.58
CA TYR A 285 -22.96 48.18 -7.83
C TYR A 285 -22.60 49.01 -9.08
N SER A 286 -23.56 49.75 -9.67
CA SER A 286 -23.35 50.47 -10.94
C SER A 286 -22.23 51.53 -10.90
N ASN A 287 -21.94 52.07 -9.72
CA ASN A 287 -20.90 53.08 -9.51
C ASN A 287 -19.66 52.53 -8.79
N THR A 288 -19.55 51.21 -8.67
CA THR A 288 -18.45 50.57 -7.94
C THR A 288 -17.18 50.60 -8.78
N SER A 289 -16.09 51.10 -8.19
CA SER A 289 -14.77 51.12 -8.84
C SER A 289 -14.19 49.70 -8.97
N LYS A 290 -13.14 49.55 -9.78
CA LYS A 290 -12.40 48.28 -9.88
C LYS A 290 -11.91 47.79 -8.52
N GLU A 291 -11.29 48.67 -7.74
CA GLU A 291 -10.84 48.38 -6.38
C GLU A 291 -12.00 47.97 -5.46
N GLY A 292 -13.19 48.55 -5.66
CA GLY A 292 -14.40 48.16 -4.94
C GLY A 292 -14.84 46.73 -5.26
N PHE A 293 -14.82 46.33 -6.53
CA PHE A 293 -15.12 44.95 -6.92
C PHE A 293 -14.04 43.96 -6.49
N GLU A 294 -12.76 44.34 -6.55
CA GLU A 294 -11.66 43.51 -6.04
C GLU A 294 -11.78 43.31 -4.54
N LYS A 295 -12.15 44.36 -3.79
CA LYS A 295 -12.45 44.26 -2.36
C LYS A 295 -13.64 43.33 -2.11
N LEU A 296 -14.74 43.51 -2.84
CA LEU A 296 -15.92 42.65 -2.73
C LEU A 296 -15.56 41.17 -3.00
N LEU A 297 -14.85 40.89 -4.09
CA LEU A 297 -14.38 39.55 -4.45
C LEU A 297 -13.52 38.93 -3.34
N ASN A 298 -12.59 39.69 -2.77
CA ASN A 298 -11.75 39.22 -1.66
C ASN A 298 -12.55 38.98 -0.38
N GLU A 299 -13.60 39.77 -0.12
CA GLU A 299 -14.45 39.63 1.07
C GLU A 299 -15.37 38.41 1.00
N VAL A 300 -15.98 38.16 -0.16
CA VAL A 300 -17.02 37.12 -0.30
C VAL A 300 -16.49 35.80 -0.90
N GLY A 301 -15.33 35.85 -1.55
CA GLY A 301 -14.73 34.72 -2.27
C GLY A 301 -15.36 34.47 -3.64
N ASP A 302 -14.66 33.67 -4.45
CA ASP A 302 -14.97 33.43 -5.87
C ASP A 302 -16.42 33.01 -6.16
N SER A 303 -16.90 32.02 -5.40
CA SER A 303 -18.24 31.44 -5.60
C SER A 303 -19.36 32.44 -5.31
N MET A 304 -19.27 33.13 -4.15
CA MET A 304 -20.30 34.10 -3.76
C MET A 304 -20.24 35.36 -4.60
N PHE A 305 -19.04 35.78 -5.05
CA PHE A 305 -18.92 36.91 -5.96
C PHE A 305 -19.69 36.65 -7.26
N GLY A 306 -19.56 35.45 -7.83
CA GLY A 306 -20.35 35.02 -8.97
C GLY A 306 -21.86 35.14 -8.73
N PHE A 307 -22.36 34.64 -7.59
CA PHE A 307 -23.78 34.72 -7.23
C PHE A 307 -24.28 36.16 -6.99
N ILE A 308 -23.43 37.03 -6.44
CA ILE A 308 -23.76 38.45 -6.26
C ILE A 308 -23.89 39.14 -7.62
N MET A 309 -22.94 38.91 -8.54
CA MET A 309 -22.99 39.50 -9.88
C MET A 309 -24.17 38.96 -10.71
N ASP A 310 -24.58 37.71 -10.48
CA ASP A 310 -25.80 37.14 -11.07
C ASP A 310 -27.11 37.64 -10.41
N GLY A 311 -27.02 38.43 -9.34
CA GLY A 311 -28.19 38.92 -8.59
C GLY A 311 -28.92 37.84 -7.77
N VAL A 312 -28.29 36.68 -7.57
CA VAL A 312 -28.88 35.53 -6.86
C VAL A 312 -28.87 35.73 -5.34
N VAL A 313 -27.80 36.35 -4.82
CA VAL A 313 -27.61 36.63 -3.40
C VAL A 313 -27.13 38.07 -3.24
N THR A 314 -27.64 38.78 -2.23
CA THR A 314 -27.19 40.11 -1.89
C THR A 314 -26.19 40.05 -0.73
N GLN A 315 -25.23 40.98 -0.70
CA GLN A 315 -24.12 40.95 0.27
C GLN A 315 -24.60 41.00 1.74
N ASP A 316 -25.71 41.71 2.02
CA ASP A 316 -26.33 41.81 3.34
C ASP A 316 -26.91 40.50 3.88
N ARG A 317 -27.03 39.47 3.03
CA ARG A 317 -27.46 38.12 3.41
C ARG A 317 -26.29 37.17 3.72
N LEU A 318 -25.06 37.62 3.53
CA LEU A 318 -23.87 36.83 3.86
C LEU A 318 -23.49 37.06 5.32
N MET A 319 -23.23 35.98 6.04
CA MET A 319 -22.57 36.03 7.34
C MET A 319 -21.08 35.84 7.13
N TYR A 320 -20.28 36.71 7.72
CA TYR A 320 -18.82 36.64 7.77
C TYR A 320 -18.36 36.73 9.24
#